data_AF-A0A3N5IX69-F1
#
_entry.id   AF-A0A3N5IX69-F1
#
_cell.length_a   1.000
_cell.length_b   1.000
_cell.length_c   1.000
_cell.angle_alpha   90.00
_cell.angle_beta   90.00
_cell.angle_gamma   90.00
#
_symmetry.space_group_name_H-M   'P 1'
#
loop_
_entity.id
_entity.type
_entity.pdbx_description
1 polymer ?
#
loop_
_entity_poly.entity_id
_entity_poly.type
_entity_poly.pdbx_seq_one_letter_code
_entity_poly.pdbx_strand_id
1 'polypeptide(L)'
;MFSLRRVFPFWVALFFAVLLTSSAWAVDLNESFDVTTFPPVAWQSFETGAGVNIFIRTTGSTHSGLGKAYIEKENVTSGEVAERWLITPKLYVNNTTDVFAFWARTYLTATNNDSLYVRVSTTDSATTSFTVDLGQYKC
;
A
#
# COMPACT_ATOMS: atom_id res chain seq x y z
N MET A 1 73.77 -14.01 18.96
CA MET A 1 73.07 -15.22 18.48
C MET A 1 71.73 -15.30 19.21
N PHE A 2 70.69 -14.69 18.65
CA PHE A 2 69.34 -14.61 19.24
C PHE A 2 68.38 -15.49 18.43
N SER A 3 67.72 -16.42 19.11
CA SER A 3 66.83 -17.44 18.54
C SER A 3 65.38 -16.95 18.55
N LEU A 4 64.72 -17.00 17.39
CA LEU A 4 63.31 -16.67 17.18
C LEU A 4 62.40 -17.71 17.86
N ARG A 5 61.41 -17.26 18.63
CA ARG A 5 60.24 -18.07 19.02
C ARG A 5 59.01 -17.60 18.26
N ARG A 6 58.38 -18.53 17.54
CA ARG A 6 57.10 -18.34 16.84
C ARG A 6 55.98 -18.13 17.86
N VAL A 7 55.13 -17.13 17.62
CA VAL A 7 53.79 -17.03 18.24
C VAL A 7 52.81 -16.59 17.17
N PHE A 8 51.94 -17.50 16.76
CA PHE A 8 50.70 -17.21 16.05
C PHE A 8 49.61 -17.03 17.10
N PRO A 9 48.96 -15.86 17.19
CA PRO A 9 47.60 -15.82 17.69
C PRO A 9 46.62 -15.89 16.53
N PHE A 10 45.89 -17.00 16.52
CA PHE A 10 44.65 -17.23 15.80
C PHE A 10 43.67 -16.07 16.07
N TRP A 11 43.34 -15.30 15.03
CA TRP A 11 42.20 -14.38 15.06
C TRP A 11 40.94 -15.18 14.73
N VAL A 12 40.19 -15.60 15.76
CA VAL A 12 38.81 -16.07 15.59
C VAL A 12 37.92 -14.84 15.60
N ALA A 13 37.51 -14.39 14.41
CA ALA A 13 36.46 -13.38 14.28
C ALA A 13 35.11 -14.05 14.60
N LEU A 14 34.57 -13.76 15.78
CA LEU A 14 33.22 -14.16 16.18
C LEU A 14 32.21 -13.25 15.48
N PHE A 15 31.72 -13.67 14.32
CA PHE A 15 30.54 -13.05 13.69
C PHE A 15 29.30 -13.47 14.47
N PHE A 16 28.89 -12.65 15.45
CA PHE A 16 27.52 -12.70 15.98
C PHE A 16 26.58 -12.17 14.89
N ALA A 17 26.04 -13.06 14.07
CA ALA A 17 24.88 -12.74 13.25
C ALA A 17 23.70 -12.53 14.20
N VAL A 18 23.44 -11.27 14.57
CA VAL A 18 22.17 -10.90 15.21
C VAL A 18 21.09 -11.07 14.16
N LEU A 19 20.38 -12.19 14.22
CA LEU A 19 19.16 -12.39 13.46
C LEU A 19 18.09 -11.47 14.09
N LEU A 20 17.94 -10.26 13.56
CA LEU A 20 16.78 -9.43 13.85
C LEU A 20 15.56 -10.12 13.22
N THR A 21 14.93 -11.02 13.97
CA THR A 21 13.55 -11.40 13.66
C THR A 21 12.69 -10.20 14.03
N SER A 22 12.37 -9.35 13.04
CA SER A 22 11.34 -8.34 13.23
C SER A 22 10.02 -9.08 13.40
N SER A 23 9.58 -9.26 14.65
CA SER A 23 8.18 -9.60 14.91
C SER A 23 7.35 -8.39 14.47
N ALA A 24 6.70 -8.48 13.32
CA ALA A 24 5.67 -7.53 12.93
C ALA A 24 4.48 -7.78 13.85
N TRP A 25 4.31 -6.94 14.87
CA TRP A 25 3.06 -6.87 15.60
C TRP A 25 1.98 -6.42 14.60
N ALA A 26 0.82 -7.06 14.61
CA ALA A 26 -0.32 -6.59 13.83
C ALA A 26 -0.70 -5.21 14.38
N VAL A 27 -0.37 -4.17 13.63
CA VAL A 27 -0.80 -2.79 13.90
C VAL A 27 -2.02 -2.55 13.03
N ASP A 28 -3.11 -2.09 13.64
CA ASP A 28 -4.28 -1.63 12.90
C ASP A 28 -3.87 -0.55 11.91
N LEU A 29 -4.21 -0.74 10.64
CA LEU A 29 -3.98 0.29 9.63
C LEU A 29 -5.00 1.42 9.83
N ASN A 30 -4.54 2.54 10.38
CA ASN A 30 -5.33 3.76 10.50
C ASN A 30 -4.68 4.87 9.67
N GLU A 31 -5.18 5.07 8.45
CA GLU A 31 -4.67 6.06 7.51
C GLU A 31 -5.67 7.22 7.32
N SER A 32 -5.27 8.42 7.74
CA SER A 32 -6.07 9.65 7.58
C SER A 32 -5.71 10.47 6.34
N PHE A 33 -4.59 10.14 5.68
CA PHE A 33 -3.96 10.87 4.57
C PHE A 33 -3.50 12.28 4.94
N ASP A 34 -3.37 12.61 6.22
CA ASP A 34 -2.99 13.96 6.66
C ASP A 34 -1.53 14.30 6.39
N VAL A 35 -0.66 13.30 6.37
CA VAL A 35 0.74 13.45 5.97
C VAL A 35 0.86 13.90 4.52
N THR A 36 1.84 14.74 4.21
CA THR A 36 1.98 15.32 2.86
C THR A 36 2.55 14.35 1.83
N THR A 37 3.24 13.30 2.28
CA THR A 37 3.79 12.26 1.39
C THR A 37 2.66 11.38 0.86
N PHE A 38 2.59 11.21 -0.45
CA PHE A 38 1.62 10.33 -1.11
C PHE A 38 2.28 9.49 -2.21
N PRO A 39 1.98 8.18 -2.32
CA PRO A 39 1.15 7.44 -1.37
C PRO A 39 1.83 7.37 0.01
N PRO A 40 1.08 7.08 1.10
CA PRO A 40 1.69 6.92 2.42
C PRO A 40 2.76 5.83 2.40
N VAL A 41 3.66 5.83 3.39
CA VAL A 41 4.79 4.89 3.42
C VAL A 41 4.30 3.44 3.29
N ALA A 42 4.95 2.68 2.41
CA ALA A 42 4.62 1.29 2.07
C ALA A 42 3.28 1.05 1.36
N TRP A 43 2.52 2.10 1.02
CA TRP A 43 1.42 2.01 0.06
C TRP A 43 1.94 2.11 -1.37
N GLN A 44 1.15 1.63 -2.32
CA GLN A 44 1.42 1.76 -3.75
C GLN A 44 0.26 2.48 -4.42
N SER A 45 0.57 3.39 -5.35
CA SER A 45 -0.43 3.95 -6.26
C SER A 45 0.11 3.97 -7.68
N PHE A 46 -0.65 3.40 -8.60
CA PHE A 46 -0.29 3.28 -10.01
C PHE A 46 -1.54 2.98 -10.85
N GLU A 47 -1.35 3.08 -12.15
CA GLU A 47 -2.34 2.85 -13.19
C GLU A 47 -2.14 1.51 -13.90
N THR A 48 -3.25 0.88 -14.29
CA THR A 48 -3.28 -0.17 -15.33
C THR A 48 -4.34 0.17 -16.36
N GLY A 49 -4.24 -0.44 -17.55
CA GLY A 49 -5.15 -0.16 -18.65
C GLY A 49 -4.88 1.19 -19.32
N ALA A 50 -5.95 1.84 -19.80
CA ALA A 50 -5.86 3.11 -20.50
C ALA A 50 -5.77 4.32 -19.54
N GLY A 51 -5.40 5.48 -20.09
CA GLY A 51 -5.23 6.73 -19.34
C GLY A 51 -3.93 6.77 -18.52
N VAL A 52 -3.73 7.85 -17.75
CA VAL A 52 -2.48 8.12 -17.02
C VAL A 52 -2.69 8.65 -15.59
N ASN A 53 -3.94 8.88 -15.18
CA ASN A 53 -4.19 9.37 -13.82
C ASN A 53 -3.79 8.29 -12.80
N ILE A 54 -3.51 8.71 -11.56
CA ILE A 54 -3.30 7.81 -10.41
C ILE A 54 -3.94 8.45 -9.18
N PHE A 55 -4.10 7.69 -8.09
CA PHE A 55 -4.53 8.31 -6.84
C PHE A 55 -3.48 9.33 -6.40
N ILE A 56 -3.97 10.46 -5.92
CA ILE A 56 -3.16 11.54 -5.37
C ILE A 56 -3.74 11.99 -4.03
N ARG A 57 -2.94 12.72 -3.26
CA ARG A 57 -3.42 13.43 -2.08
C ARG A 57 -4.04 14.77 -2.49
N THR A 58 -5.19 15.08 -1.91
CA THR A 58 -5.80 16.43 -1.98
C THR A 58 -6.29 16.85 -0.60
N THR A 59 -6.52 18.15 -0.40
CA THR A 59 -6.91 18.71 0.91
C THR A 59 -8.32 19.31 0.95
N GLY A 60 -8.99 19.41 -0.19
CA GLY A 60 -10.33 19.99 -0.25
C GLY A 60 -11.42 19.04 0.21
N SER A 61 -12.32 19.49 1.08
CA SER A 61 -13.56 18.77 1.45
C SER A 61 -13.30 17.32 1.92
N THR A 62 -12.39 17.15 2.86
CA THR A 62 -12.08 15.87 3.51
C THR A 62 -13.23 15.41 4.42
N HIS A 63 -13.28 14.12 4.76
CA HIS A 63 -14.22 13.63 5.78
C HIS A 63 -13.79 14.07 7.19
N SER A 64 -12.49 13.95 7.45
CA SER A 64 -11.81 14.35 8.68
C SER A 64 -10.38 14.75 8.32
N GLY A 65 -9.70 15.49 9.20
CA GLY A 65 -8.32 15.92 8.95
C GLY A 65 -8.16 16.85 7.75
N LEU A 66 -6.93 16.99 7.29
CA LEU A 66 -6.47 17.84 6.21
C LEU A 66 -6.35 17.12 4.87
N GLY A 67 -6.17 15.79 4.83
CA GLY A 67 -5.92 15.06 3.59
C GLY A 67 -6.98 14.03 3.21
N LYS A 68 -6.96 13.64 1.94
CA LYS A 68 -7.67 12.47 1.41
C LYS A 68 -6.95 11.91 0.17
N ALA A 69 -7.07 10.60 -0.04
CA ALA A 69 -6.84 10.00 -1.35
C ALA A 69 -7.94 10.47 -2.32
N TYR A 70 -7.54 10.78 -3.55
CA TYR A 70 -8.42 11.30 -4.59
C TYR A 70 -7.96 10.79 -5.95
N ILE A 71 -8.92 10.50 -6.81
CA ILE A 71 -8.68 10.23 -8.22
C ILE A 71 -9.62 11.12 -9.03
N GLU A 72 -9.09 11.70 -10.11
CA GLU A 72 -9.90 12.42 -11.08
C GLU A 72 -10.36 11.46 -12.16
N LYS A 73 -11.64 11.57 -12.55
CA LYS A 73 -12.16 10.88 -13.73
C LYS A 73 -11.32 11.28 -14.93
N GLU A 74 -10.93 10.30 -15.72
CA GLU A 74 -10.27 10.55 -16.99
C GLU A 74 -11.17 10.16 -18.17
N ASN A 75 -10.93 10.83 -19.29
CA ASN A 75 -11.57 10.49 -20.55
C ASN A 75 -10.64 9.53 -21.31
N VAL A 76 -10.97 8.24 -21.29
CA VAL A 76 -10.32 7.24 -22.14
C VAL A 76 -11.11 7.02 -23.43
N THR A 77 -10.46 6.40 -24.42
CA THR A 77 -11.12 6.05 -25.69
C THR A 77 -12.27 5.10 -25.42
N SER A 78 -13.38 5.25 -26.16
CA SER A 78 -14.53 4.36 -26.03
C SER A 78 -14.12 2.90 -26.23
N GLY A 79 -14.47 2.03 -25.28
CA GLY A 79 -14.13 0.60 -25.28
C GLY A 79 -12.84 0.27 -24.51
N GLU A 80 -12.06 1.27 -24.10
CA GLU A 80 -10.93 1.09 -23.19
C GLU A 80 -11.38 1.19 -21.73
N VAL A 81 -10.64 0.54 -20.84
CA VAL A 81 -10.87 0.57 -19.40
C VAL A 81 -9.65 1.18 -18.72
N ALA A 82 -9.88 2.19 -17.90
CA ALA A 82 -8.87 2.72 -16.99
C ALA A 82 -9.03 2.09 -15.61
N GLU A 83 -7.94 1.62 -15.03
CA GLU A 83 -7.92 1.02 -13.70
C GLU A 83 -6.88 1.72 -12.82
N ARG A 84 -7.31 2.14 -11.63
CA ARG A 84 -6.48 2.92 -10.71
C ARG A 84 -6.33 2.18 -9.42
N TRP A 85 -5.10 1.82 -9.08
CA TRP A 85 -4.80 1.02 -7.92
C TRP A 85 -4.26 1.90 -6.80
N LEU A 86 -4.77 1.65 -5.59
CA LEU A 86 -4.23 2.13 -4.33
C LEU A 86 -4.14 0.93 -3.39
N ILE A 87 -2.94 0.41 -3.20
CA ILE A 87 -2.70 -0.83 -2.45
C ILE A 87 -2.07 -0.46 -1.10
N THR A 88 -2.65 -0.99 -0.02
CA THR A 88 -2.16 -0.83 1.35
C THR A 88 -0.80 -1.54 1.54
N PRO A 89 -0.07 -1.27 2.64
CA PRO A 89 0.97 -2.17 3.08
C PRO A 89 0.41 -3.58 3.33
N LYS A 90 1.28 -4.57 3.41
CA LYS A 90 0.88 -5.93 3.80
C LYS A 90 0.27 -5.90 5.21
N LEU A 91 -0.97 -6.36 5.32
CA LEU A 91 -1.69 -6.47 6.57
C LEU A 91 -1.57 -7.88 7.15
N TYR A 92 -1.54 -7.96 8.46
CA TYR A 92 -1.66 -9.21 9.20
C TYR A 92 -3.10 -9.32 9.70
N VAL A 93 -3.93 -10.06 8.96
CA VAL A 93 -5.32 -10.36 9.32
C VAL A 93 -5.32 -11.69 10.06
N ASN A 94 -5.53 -11.64 11.37
CA ASN A 94 -5.33 -12.79 12.26
C ASN A 94 -6.65 -13.28 12.86
N ASN A 95 -7.74 -12.53 12.70
CA ASN A 95 -9.02 -12.86 13.28
C ASN A 95 -10.16 -12.67 12.27
N THR A 96 -11.17 -13.51 12.37
CA THR A 96 -12.41 -13.38 11.59
C THR A 96 -13.23 -12.15 11.98
N THR A 97 -12.89 -11.50 13.10
CA THR A 97 -13.50 -10.24 13.54
C THR A 97 -12.80 -8.98 13.04
N ASP A 98 -11.72 -9.11 12.25
CA ASP A 98 -11.01 -7.95 11.71
C ASP A 98 -11.93 -7.21 10.71
N VAL A 99 -12.01 -5.88 10.83
CA VAL A 99 -12.92 -5.04 10.03
C VAL A 99 -12.12 -4.06 9.19
N PHE A 100 -12.48 -3.95 7.91
CA PHE A 100 -12.03 -2.89 7.02
C PHE A 100 -13.16 -1.87 6.82
N ALA A 101 -12.89 -0.60 7.10
CA ALA A 101 -13.85 0.50 6.94
C ALA A 101 -13.16 1.74 6.38
N PHE A 102 -13.87 2.50 5.55
CA PHE A 102 -13.39 3.74 4.96
C PHE A 102 -14.55 4.68 4.63
N TRP A 103 -14.23 5.95 4.40
CA TRP A 103 -15.16 6.97 3.94
C TRP A 103 -14.88 7.31 2.48
N ALA A 104 -15.91 7.31 1.64
CA ALA A 104 -15.81 7.67 0.24
C ALA A 104 -16.94 8.63 -0.16
N ARG A 105 -16.69 9.37 -1.24
CA ARG A 105 -17.65 10.28 -1.84
C ARG A 105 -17.33 10.45 -3.32
N THR A 106 -18.35 10.74 -4.12
CA THR A 106 -18.18 11.24 -5.49
C THR A 106 -18.53 12.72 -5.56
N TYR A 107 -17.79 13.47 -6.38
CA TYR A 107 -18.10 14.88 -6.65
C TYR A 107 -19.11 15.05 -7.81
N LEU A 108 -19.04 14.20 -8.84
CA LEU A 108 -19.91 14.28 -10.01
C LEU A 108 -21.18 13.45 -9.79
N THR A 109 -22.35 14.07 -9.92
CA THR A 109 -23.67 13.43 -9.74
C THR A 109 -24.29 12.91 -11.03
N ALA A 110 -23.64 13.12 -12.18
CA ALA A 110 -24.10 12.61 -13.47
C ALA A 110 -23.46 11.25 -13.78
N THR A 111 -24.26 10.33 -14.31
CA THR A 111 -23.92 8.96 -14.74
C THR A 111 -22.52 8.84 -15.33
N ASN A 112 -21.56 8.53 -14.47
CA ASN A 112 -20.25 8.04 -14.88
C ASN A 112 -20.25 6.54 -14.59
N ASN A 113 -19.67 5.75 -15.49
CA ASN A 113 -19.56 4.30 -15.31
C ASN A 113 -18.41 3.94 -14.34
N ASP A 114 -18.08 4.84 -13.42
CA ASP A 114 -16.97 4.71 -12.51
C ASP A 114 -17.39 3.86 -11.32
N SER A 115 -16.44 3.13 -10.77
CA SER A 115 -16.69 2.25 -9.64
C SER A 115 -15.42 2.07 -8.83
N LEU A 116 -15.54 2.24 -7.52
CA LEU A 116 -14.49 1.87 -6.58
C LEU A 116 -14.74 0.43 -6.13
N TYR A 117 -13.75 -0.43 -6.32
CA TYR A 117 -13.77 -1.82 -5.85
C TYR A 117 -12.81 -1.97 -4.68
N VAL A 118 -13.25 -2.72 -3.66
CA VAL A 118 -12.38 -3.14 -2.55
C VAL A 118 -12.06 -4.61 -2.75
N ARG A 119 -10.78 -4.92 -2.93
CA ARG A 119 -10.31 -6.28 -3.21
C ARG A 119 -9.22 -6.71 -2.25
N VAL A 120 -9.11 -8.02 -2.05
CA VAL A 120 -8.09 -8.64 -1.19
C VAL A 120 -7.23 -9.61 -1.99
N SER A 121 -5.93 -9.54 -1.74
CA SER A 121 -4.97 -10.59 -2.07
C SER A 121 -4.43 -11.22 -0.79
N THR A 122 -4.18 -12.53 -0.82
CA THR A 122 -3.55 -13.30 0.26
C THR A 122 -2.11 -13.71 -0.05
N THR A 123 -1.57 -13.33 -1.21
CA THR A 123 -0.24 -13.75 -1.66
C THR A 123 0.73 -12.59 -1.75
N ASP A 124 0.47 -11.64 -2.64
CA ASP A 124 1.37 -10.55 -3.02
C ASP A 124 0.58 -9.31 -3.48
N SER A 125 1.29 -8.29 -3.98
CA SER A 125 0.71 -7.03 -4.43
C SER A 125 0.54 -6.93 -5.95
N ALA A 126 0.66 -8.02 -6.71
CA ALA A 126 0.35 -8.01 -8.14
C ALA A 126 -1.16 -7.87 -8.34
N THR A 127 -1.58 -7.07 -9.32
CA THR A 127 -3.01 -6.77 -9.55
C THR A 127 -3.85 -8.04 -9.79
N THR A 128 -3.27 -9.05 -10.43
CA THR A 128 -3.90 -10.35 -10.67
C THR A 128 -4.13 -11.18 -9.40
N SER A 129 -3.43 -10.87 -8.31
CA SER A 129 -3.52 -11.59 -7.04
C SER A 129 -4.69 -11.12 -6.17
N PHE A 130 -5.34 -10.01 -6.53
CA PHE A 130 -6.53 -9.47 -5.87
C PHE A 130 -7.79 -10.13 -6.40
N THR A 131 -8.11 -11.32 -5.90
CA THR A 131 -9.17 -12.19 -6.43
C THR A 131 -10.45 -12.21 -5.57
N VAL A 132 -10.39 -11.68 -4.35
CA VAL A 132 -11.55 -11.61 -3.44
C VAL A 132 -12.14 -10.20 -3.48
N ASP A 133 -13.37 -10.06 -3.97
CA ASP A 133 -14.12 -8.80 -3.93
C ASP A 133 -14.85 -8.66 -2.58
N LEU A 134 -14.52 -7.62 -1.79
CA LEU A 134 -15.20 -7.30 -0.54
C LEU A 134 -16.40 -6.37 -0.74
N GLY A 135 -16.38 -5.56 -1.80
CA GLY A 135 -17.47 -4.64 -2.08
C GLY A 135 -17.18 -3.67 -3.21
N GLN A 136 -18.24 -2.97 -3.61
CA GLN A 136 -18.22 -1.96 -4.66
C GLN A 136 -18.98 -0.72 -4.21
N TYR A 137 -18.39 0.45 -4.45
CA TYR A 137 -19.05 1.74 -4.37
C TYR A 137 -19.22 2.29 -5.79
N LYS A 138 -20.45 2.56 -6.20
CA LYS A 138 -20.76 3.18 -7.49
C LYS A 138 -20.54 4.68 -7.37
N CYS A 139 -19.66 5.21 -8.22
CA CYS A 139 -19.23 6.60 -8.15
C CYS A 139 -20.09 7.50 -9.03
#